data_AF-A0A8B8XR92-F1
#
_entry.id   AF-A0A8B8XR92-F1
#
_cell.length_a   1.000
_cell.length_b   1.000
_cell.length_c   1.000
_cell.angle_alpha   90.00
_cell.angle_beta   90.00
_cell.angle_gamma   90.00
#
_symmetry.space_group_name_H-M   'P 1'
#
loop_
_entity.id
_entity.type
_entity.pdbx_description
1 polymer ?
#
loop_
_entity_poly.entity_id
_entity_poly.type
_entity_poly.pdbx_seq_one_letter_code
_entity_poly.pdbx_strand_id
1 'polypeptide(L)'
;MLTPRTASLLTLLLAVGSLGQRAQRPPRPPSPISTIQPKANFDTQQFSGTWFLVAVASSCRSLQEQGHRAEATTLHVTPQGAAMAVSTFRKLDGICWQVRQLYGDTGLPGRFLLQARGARGAVDVVVGETDYRGFAIVYLERARQLSVKLYARSLPVSESFLSVFEQRVQGANLTEDHILFFPKYGFCEAADQFHVLDEAKR
;
A
#
# COMPACT_ATOMS: atom_id res chain seq x y z
N MET A 1 12.48 -90.50 -22.37
CA MET A 1 13.11 -90.04 -21.12
C MET A 1 12.99 -88.53 -21.08
N LEU A 2 12.21 -87.98 -20.14
CA LEU A 2 11.98 -86.53 -20.01
C LEU A 2 13.22 -85.85 -19.43
N THR A 3 13.67 -84.76 -20.04
CA THR A 3 14.66 -83.83 -19.48
C THR A 3 14.04 -82.43 -19.30
N PRO A 4 14.57 -81.62 -18.37
CA PRO A 4 13.77 -80.67 -17.60
C PRO A 4 13.85 -79.22 -18.08
N ARG A 5 12.86 -78.44 -17.63
CA ARG A 5 12.70 -76.99 -17.77
C ARG A 5 13.93 -76.21 -17.27
N THR A 6 14.42 -75.29 -18.09
CA THR A 6 15.28 -74.18 -17.67
C THR A 6 14.53 -72.86 -17.86
N ALA A 7 14.23 -72.19 -16.74
CA ALA A 7 13.67 -70.85 -16.72
C ALA A 7 14.82 -69.83 -16.73
N SER A 8 14.93 -69.05 -17.79
CA SER A 8 15.88 -67.94 -17.88
C SER A 8 15.30 -66.69 -17.20
N LEU A 9 15.91 -66.28 -16.09
CA LEU A 9 15.63 -65.01 -15.40
C LEU A 9 16.36 -63.87 -16.13
N LEU A 10 15.59 -62.95 -16.70
CA LEU A 10 16.10 -61.69 -17.27
C LEU A 10 16.20 -60.64 -16.15
N THR A 11 17.41 -60.31 -15.70
CA THR A 11 17.66 -59.20 -14.77
C THR A 11 17.72 -57.88 -15.53
N LEU A 12 16.74 -57.00 -15.32
CA LEU A 12 16.66 -55.65 -15.87
C LEU A 12 17.46 -54.68 -14.98
N LEU A 13 18.59 -54.17 -15.48
CA LEU A 13 19.38 -53.11 -14.84
C LEU A 13 18.70 -51.75 -15.08
N LEU A 14 18.07 -51.19 -14.05
CA LEU A 14 17.58 -49.81 -14.05
C LEU A 14 18.75 -48.86 -13.74
N ALA A 15 19.18 -48.10 -14.74
CA ALA A 15 20.15 -47.02 -14.56
C ALA A 15 19.53 -45.90 -13.72
N VAL A 16 20.11 -45.65 -12.54
CA VAL A 16 19.78 -44.53 -11.66
C VAL A 16 20.62 -43.32 -12.07
N GLY A 17 19.97 -42.16 -12.20
CA GLY A 17 20.64 -40.89 -11.92
C GLY A 17 20.69 -39.88 -13.06
N SER A 18 19.58 -39.22 -13.37
CA SER A 18 19.62 -37.83 -13.80
C SER A 18 19.53 -36.95 -12.56
N LEU A 19 20.68 -36.44 -12.08
CA LEU A 19 20.71 -35.31 -11.15
C LEU A 19 20.08 -34.11 -11.87
N GLY A 20 18.79 -33.91 -11.65
CA GLY A 20 18.10 -32.70 -12.04
C GLY A 20 18.72 -31.53 -11.28
N GLN A 21 19.60 -30.77 -11.93
CA GLN A 21 19.93 -29.43 -11.48
C GLN A 21 18.62 -28.64 -11.48
N ARG A 22 18.08 -28.38 -10.28
CA ARG A 22 16.96 -27.45 -10.11
C ARG A 22 17.41 -26.12 -10.69
N ALA A 23 16.87 -25.77 -11.86
CA ALA A 23 17.05 -24.45 -12.45
C ALA A 23 16.67 -23.42 -11.39
N GLN A 24 17.66 -22.68 -10.88
CA GLN A 24 17.43 -21.64 -9.89
C GLN A 24 16.56 -20.58 -10.55
N ARG A 25 15.39 -20.32 -9.97
CA ARG A 25 14.47 -19.31 -10.46
C ARG A 25 15.20 -17.95 -10.41
N PRO A 26 15.20 -17.16 -11.51
CA PRO A 26 15.88 -15.88 -11.52
C PRO A 26 15.39 -14.98 -10.37
N PRO A 27 16.27 -14.13 -9.80
CA PRO A 27 15.89 -13.26 -8.69
C PRO A 27 14.69 -12.39 -9.07
N ARG A 28 13.72 -12.28 -8.16
CA ARG A 28 12.55 -11.43 -8.39
C ARG A 28 13.01 -9.97 -8.43
N PRO A 29 12.51 -9.14 -9.37
CA PRO A 29 12.84 -7.72 -9.37
C PRO A 29 12.46 -7.05 -8.04
N PRO A 30 13.18 -6.00 -7.62
CA PRO A 30 12.85 -5.24 -6.41
C PRO A 30 11.43 -4.68 -6.48
N SER A 31 10.79 -4.44 -5.33
CA SER A 31 9.46 -3.82 -5.28
C SER A 31 9.48 -2.40 -5.84
N PRO A 32 8.46 -1.95 -6.60
CA PRO A 32 8.37 -0.57 -7.07
C PRO A 32 8.63 0.50 -5.99
N ILE A 33 8.11 0.33 -4.77
CA ILE A 33 8.26 1.30 -3.68
C ILE A 33 9.68 1.34 -3.08
N SER A 34 10.52 0.35 -3.38
CA SER A 34 11.90 0.32 -2.87
C SER A 34 12.77 1.43 -3.43
N THR A 35 12.47 1.95 -4.63
CA THR A 35 13.22 3.03 -5.27
C THR A 35 12.77 4.43 -4.82
N ILE A 36 11.62 4.52 -4.13
CA ILE A 36 11.08 5.79 -3.64
C ILE A 36 11.89 6.27 -2.44
N GLN A 37 12.45 7.47 -2.52
CA GLN A 37 13.16 8.05 -1.39
C GLN A 37 12.16 8.63 -0.38
N PRO A 38 12.25 8.27 0.91
CA PRO A 38 11.45 8.93 1.94
C PRO A 38 11.90 10.38 2.12
N LYS A 39 11.01 11.22 2.66
CA LYS A 39 11.34 12.57 3.12
C LYS A 39 12.58 12.51 4.02
N ALA A 40 13.63 13.22 3.61
CA ALA A 40 14.86 13.31 4.40
C ALA A 40 14.56 13.83 5.81
N ASN A 41 15.11 13.15 6.82
CA ASN A 41 14.90 13.44 8.24
C ASN A 41 13.40 13.55 8.61
N PHE A 42 12.58 12.62 8.11
CA PHE A 42 11.15 12.63 8.37
C PHE A 42 10.84 12.71 9.87
N ASP A 43 10.10 13.75 10.25
CA ASP A 43 9.65 14.00 11.62
C ASP A 43 8.15 13.68 11.76
N THR A 44 7.86 12.62 12.54
CA THR A 44 6.49 12.20 12.86
C THR A 44 5.71 13.24 13.64
N GLN A 45 6.38 14.04 14.49
CA GLN A 45 5.73 15.09 15.28
C GLN A 45 5.23 16.22 14.38
N GLN A 46 6.06 16.69 13.45
CA GLN A 46 5.65 17.71 12.47
C GLN A 46 4.57 17.18 11.51
N PHE A 47 4.60 15.90 11.19
CA PHE A 47 3.60 15.26 10.33
C PHE A 47 2.26 14.98 11.03
N SER A 48 2.21 15.07 12.37
CA SER A 48 1.01 14.79 13.16
C SER A 48 -0.16 15.74 12.86
N GLY A 49 -1.36 15.36 13.30
CA GLY A 49 -2.58 16.14 13.12
C GLY A 49 -3.40 15.75 11.89
N THR A 50 -4.22 16.69 11.43
CA THR A 50 -5.23 16.44 10.39
C THR A 50 -4.67 16.61 8.99
N TRP A 51 -5.09 15.72 8.08
CA TRP A 51 -4.77 15.73 6.65
C TRP A 51 -6.01 15.40 5.83
N PHE A 52 -6.31 16.19 4.79
CA PHE A 52 -7.39 15.93 3.85
C PHE A 52 -6.85 15.17 2.64
N LEU A 53 -7.49 14.07 2.26
CA LEU A 53 -7.15 13.36 1.03
C LEU A 53 -7.66 14.17 -0.17
N VAL A 54 -6.75 14.54 -1.07
CA VAL A 54 -7.05 15.37 -2.23
C VAL A 54 -7.22 14.51 -3.48
N ALA A 55 -6.26 13.62 -3.72
CA ALA A 55 -6.23 12.80 -4.92
C ALA A 55 -5.47 11.49 -4.67
N VAL A 56 -5.83 10.46 -5.43
CA VAL A 56 -5.13 9.18 -5.48
C VAL A 56 -4.86 8.83 -6.94
N ALA A 57 -3.62 8.47 -7.26
CA ALA A 57 -3.26 7.83 -8.52
C ALA A 57 -3.01 6.34 -8.30
N SER A 58 -3.73 5.48 -9.01
CA SER A 58 -3.55 4.02 -8.90
C SER A 58 -4.14 3.26 -10.09
N SER A 59 -3.47 2.18 -10.50
CA SER A 59 -3.98 1.17 -11.43
C SER A 59 -5.04 0.23 -10.81
N CYS A 60 -5.42 0.43 -9.54
CA CYS A 60 -6.40 -0.41 -8.87
C CYS A 60 -7.77 -0.32 -9.55
N ARG A 61 -8.19 -1.41 -10.19
CA ARG A 61 -9.46 -1.50 -10.94
C ARG A 61 -10.68 -1.02 -10.15
N SER A 62 -10.81 -1.45 -8.89
CA SER A 62 -11.93 -1.03 -8.05
C SER A 62 -11.96 0.48 -7.83
N LEU A 63 -10.79 1.12 -7.73
CA LEU A 63 -10.70 2.57 -7.58
C LEU A 63 -11.08 3.25 -8.90
N GLN A 64 -10.60 2.74 -10.05
CA GLN A 64 -10.93 3.25 -11.38
C GLN A 64 -12.42 3.15 -11.70
N GLU A 65 -13.05 2.03 -11.40
CA GLU A 65 -14.48 1.82 -11.69
C GLU A 65 -15.39 2.57 -10.71
N GLN A 66 -15.01 2.68 -9.44
CA GLN A 66 -15.85 3.26 -8.38
C GLN A 66 -15.42 4.68 -7.98
N GLY A 67 -14.47 5.28 -8.68
CA GLY A 67 -13.91 6.60 -8.36
C GLY A 67 -14.97 7.71 -8.31
N HIS A 68 -16.03 7.59 -9.10
CA HIS A 68 -17.20 8.48 -9.06
C HIS A 68 -17.97 8.47 -7.72
N ARG A 69 -17.71 7.49 -6.85
CA ARG A 69 -18.24 7.38 -5.48
C ARG A 69 -17.20 7.67 -4.42
N ALA A 70 -16.10 8.35 -4.77
CA ALA A 70 -15.12 8.76 -3.79
C ALA A 70 -15.79 9.65 -2.74
N GLU A 71 -15.47 9.40 -1.48
CA GLU A 71 -16.03 10.10 -0.33
C GLU A 71 -14.98 11.01 0.28
N ALA A 72 -15.39 12.20 0.75
CA ALA A 72 -14.50 13.11 1.45
C ALA A 72 -13.82 12.37 2.62
N THR A 73 -12.48 12.34 2.57
CA THR A 73 -11.67 11.50 3.45
C THR A 73 -10.67 12.36 4.22
N THR A 74 -10.70 12.22 5.55
CA THR A 74 -9.80 12.91 6.48
C THR A 74 -8.92 11.88 7.19
N LEU A 75 -7.64 12.18 7.40
CA LEU A 75 -6.73 11.42 8.24
C LEU A 75 -6.38 12.24 9.48
N HIS A 76 -6.39 11.59 10.64
CA HIS A 76 -5.79 12.10 11.87
C HIS A 76 -4.59 11.23 12.22
N VAL A 77 -3.41 11.84 12.22
CA VAL A 77 -2.14 11.18 12.48
C VAL A 77 -1.67 11.52 13.89
N THR A 78 -1.39 10.50 14.70
CA THR A 78 -0.84 10.65 16.05
C THR A 78 0.47 9.86 16.14
N PRO A 79 1.59 10.50 16.52
CA PRO A 79 2.86 9.80 16.71
C PRO A 79 2.76 8.74 17.81
N GLN A 80 3.39 7.59 17.61
CA GLN A 80 3.46 6.50 18.58
C GLN A 80 4.88 5.93 18.59
N GLY A 81 5.80 6.64 19.25
CA GLY A 81 7.23 6.36 19.15
C GLY A 81 7.73 6.59 17.72
N ALA A 82 8.39 5.58 17.15
CA ALA A 82 8.81 5.58 15.74
C ALA A 82 7.66 5.22 14.75
N ALA A 83 6.54 4.71 15.25
CA ALA A 83 5.35 4.40 14.46
C ALA A 83 4.36 5.59 14.44
N MET A 84 3.30 5.48 13.64
CA MET A 84 2.19 6.43 13.63
C MET A 84 0.84 5.71 13.76
N ALA A 85 0.02 6.12 14.72
CA ALA A 85 -1.39 5.76 14.72
C ALA A 85 -2.14 6.68 13.74
N VAL A 86 -2.89 6.09 12.81
CA VAL A 86 -3.62 6.79 11.75
C VAL A 86 -5.09 6.45 11.85
N SER A 87 -5.92 7.46 12.09
CA SER A 87 -7.38 7.33 12.00
C SER A 87 -7.87 7.94 10.70
N THR A 88 -8.49 7.14 9.84
CA THR A 88 -9.12 7.61 8.59
C THR A 88 -10.62 7.74 8.80
N PHE A 89 -11.17 8.92 8.51
CA PHE A 89 -12.59 9.22 8.56
C PHE A 89 -13.14 9.38 7.15
N ARG A 90 -14.25 8.72 6.86
CA ARG A 90 -14.97 8.86 5.59
C ARG A 90 -16.43 8.52 5.79
N LYS A 91 -17.27 8.98 4.87
CA LYS A 91 -18.66 8.53 4.81
C LYS A 91 -18.77 7.18 4.13
N LEU A 92 -19.76 6.42 4.55
CA LEU A 92 -20.29 5.27 3.83
C LEU A 92 -21.80 5.32 4.02
N ASP A 93 -22.55 5.46 2.92
CA ASP A 93 -24.00 5.59 2.92
C ASP A 93 -24.51 6.70 3.86
N GLY A 94 -23.82 7.84 3.87
CA GLY A 94 -24.15 9.02 4.67
C GLY A 94 -23.70 8.97 6.14
N ILE A 95 -23.19 7.82 6.61
CA ILE A 95 -22.72 7.64 7.99
C ILE A 95 -21.21 7.79 8.06
N CYS A 96 -20.70 8.51 9.07
CA CYS A 96 -19.27 8.67 9.31
C CYS A 96 -18.67 7.42 9.94
N TRP A 97 -17.66 6.85 9.28
CA TRP A 97 -16.87 5.73 9.78
C TRP A 97 -15.45 6.17 10.11
N GLN A 98 -14.91 5.62 11.21
CA GLN A 98 -13.51 5.75 11.58
C GLN A 98 -12.78 4.41 11.39
N VAL A 99 -11.72 4.39 10.59
CA VAL A 99 -10.81 3.25 10.47
C VAL A 99 -9.53 3.58 11.21
N ARG A 100 -9.17 2.81 12.24
CA ARG A 100 -7.93 2.99 13.02
C ARG A 100 -6.88 2.01 12.56
N GLN A 101 -5.71 2.53 12.19
CA GLN A 101 -4.59 1.78 11.65
C GLN A 101 -3.31 2.16 12.39
N LEU A 102 -2.36 1.23 12.44
CA LEU A 102 -1.01 1.49 12.94
C LEU A 102 -0.03 1.36 11.78
N TYR A 103 0.64 2.46 11.46
CA TYR A 103 1.73 2.51 10.49
C TYR A 103 3.00 2.19 11.25
N GLY A 104 3.37 0.91 11.24
CA GLY A 104 4.49 0.38 12.02
C GLY A 104 5.83 0.85 11.47
N ASP A 105 6.78 1.06 12.39
CA ASP A 105 8.15 1.42 12.07
C ASP A 105 8.86 0.28 11.30
N THR A 106 9.65 0.64 10.29
CA THR A 106 10.52 -0.28 9.54
C THR A 106 12.02 -0.06 9.84
N GLY A 107 12.35 0.82 10.79
CA GLY A 107 13.71 1.25 11.12
C GLY A 107 14.25 2.35 10.20
N LEU A 108 13.47 2.80 9.20
CA LEU A 108 13.85 3.86 8.26
C LEU A 108 12.84 5.01 8.36
N PRO A 109 13.25 6.20 8.85
CA PRO A 109 12.34 7.34 8.98
C PRO A 109 11.60 7.66 7.68
N GLY A 110 10.27 7.82 7.78
CA GLY A 110 9.40 8.07 6.62
C GLY A 110 8.97 6.82 5.87
N ARG A 111 9.44 5.63 6.24
CA ARG A 111 8.95 4.34 5.76
C ARG A 111 8.17 3.62 6.86
N PHE A 112 7.02 3.09 6.49
CA PHE A 112 6.12 2.40 7.41
C PHE A 112 5.55 1.14 6.79
N LEU A 113 5.12 0.22 7.64
CA LEU A 113 4.43 -0.99 7.24
C LEU A 113 3.04 -1.04 7.89
N LEU A 114 2.01 -1.07 7.07
CA LEU A 114 0.64 -1.31 7.50
C LEU A 114 0.33 -2.80 7.36
N GLN A 115 0.13 -3.46 8.50
CA GLN A 115 -0.35 -4.84 8.55
C GLN A 115 -1.85 -4.85 8.29
N ALA A 116 -2.28 -5.46 7.19
CA ALA A 116 -3.71 -5.61 6.92
C ALA A 116 -4.27 -6.87 7.60
N ARG A 117 -5.56 -6.81 7.97
CA ARG A 117 -6.27 -7.94 8.59
C ARG A 117 -6.73 -8.97 7.55
N GLY A 118 -6.70 -10.24 7.94
CA GLY A 118 -7.22 -11.36 7.14
C GLY A 118 -6.37 -11.66 5.90
N ALA A 119 -7.01 -12.06 4.80
CA ALA A 119 -6.31 -12.39 3.54
C ALA A 119 -5.72 -11.17 2.81
N ARG A 120 -5.96 -9.97 3.33
CA ARG A 120 -5.44 -8.73 2.77
C ARG A 120 -3.96 -8.63 3.13
N GLY A 121 -3.07 -8.71 2.14
CA GLY A 121 -1.62 -8.61 2.36
C GLY A 121 -1.18 -7.25 2.89
N ALA A 122 0.03 -7.21 3.47
CA ALA A 122 0.65 -6.01 4.00
C ALA A 122 0.78 -4.89 2.95
N VAL A 123 0.84 -3.65 3.43
CA VAL A 123 0.97 -2.45 2.60
C VAL A 123 2.19 -1.66 3.08
N ASP A 124 3.16 -1.52 2.19
CA ASP A 124 4.31 -0.64 2.41
C ASP A 124 3.87 0.80 2.18
N VAL A 125 4.34 1.71 3.03
CA VAL A 125 4.00 3.13 2.97
C VAL A 125 5.29 3.95 3.02
N VAL A 126 5.40 4.96 2.15
CA VAL A 126 6.51 5.92 2.18
C VAL A 126 5.95 7.33 2.10
N VAL A 127 6.29 8.17 3.09
CA VAL A 127 6.10 9.62 2.98
C VAL A 127 7.25 10.16 2.14
N GLY A 128 6.99 10.41 0.85
CA GLY A 128 8.03 10.81 -0.10
C GLY A 128 8.36 12.29 0.02
N GLU A 129 7.35 13.14 -0.05
CA GLU A 129 7.51 14.60 0.01
C GLU A 129 6.49 15.23 0.93
N THR A 130 6.94 16.20 1.72
CA THR A 130 6.07 17.03 2.54
C THR A 130 6.84 18.24 3.03
N ASP A 131 6.13 19.35 3.19
CA ASP A 131 6.57 20.54 3.92
C ASP A 131 5.97 20.61 5.34
N TYR A 132 5.27 19.54 5.75
CA TYR A 132 4.49 19.34 6.98
C TYR A 132 3.29 20.27 7.18
N ARG A 133 3.24 21.39 6.45
CA ARG A 133 2.34 22.53 6.68
C ARG A 133 1.31 22.74 5.59
N GLY A 134 1.61 22.35 4.36
CA GLY A 134 0.75 22.52 3.20
C GLY A 134 0.30 21.19 2.63
N PHE A 135 1.24 20.31 2.31
CA PHE A 135 0.96 19.09 1.56
C PHE A 135 1.82 17.89 1.97
N ALA A 136 1.39 16.71 1.54
CA ALA A 136 2.18 15.50 1.58
C ALA A 136 1.89 14.58 0.38
N ILE A 137 2.96 14.04 -0.21
CA ILE A 137 2.91 12.96 -1.19
C ILE A 137 3.27 11.67 -0.48
N VAL A 138 2.32 10.73 -0.46
CA VAL A 138 2.47 9.44 0.20
C VAL A 138 2.34 8.33 -0.82
N TYR A 139 3.34 7.48 -0.90
CA TYR A 139 3.36 6.29 -1.74
C TYR A 139 2.89 5.09 -0.94
N LEU A 140 2.04 4.25 -1.53
CA LEU A 140 1.64 2.99 -0.96
C LEU A 140 1.84 1.88 -1.97
N GLU A 141 2.41 0.76 -1.54
CA GLU A 141 2.50 -0.44 -2.36
C GLU A 141 1.77 -1.60 -1.69
N ARG A 142 0.91 -2.24 -2.47
CA ARG A 142 0.26 -3.49 -2.09
C ARG A 142 0.38 -4.48 -3.23
N ALA A 143 0.83 -5.70 -2.92
CA ALA A 143 0.97 -6.76 -3.92
C ALA A 143 1.71 -6.27 -5.19
N ARG A 144 2.75 -5.44 -5.01
CA ARG A 144 3.57 -4.82 -6.07
C ARG A 144 2.82 -3.84 -6.99
N GLN A 145 1.64 -3.38 -6.58
CA GLN A 145 0.91 -2.29 -7.20
C GLN A 145 1.18 -1.02 -6.41
N LEU A 146 1.87 -0.06 -7.03
CA LEU A 146 2.19 1.24 -6.46
C LEU A 146 0.99 2.19 -6.64
N SER A 147 0.76 3.02 -5.64
CA SER A 147 -0.20 4.12 -5.69
C SER A 147 0.41 5.37 -5.06
N VAL A 148 -0.01 6.53 -5.52
CA VAL A 148 0.45 7.84 -5.03
C VAL A 148 -0.75 8.59 -4.49
N LYS A 149 -0.63 9.18 -3.30
CA LYS A 149 -1.69 9.97 -2.69
C LYS A 149 -1.19 11.37 -2.39
N LEU A 150 -2.02 12.37 -2.71
CA LEU A 150 -1.83 13.75 -2.29
C LEU A 150 -2.73 14.03 -1.09
N TYR A 151 -2.12 14.52 -0.02
CA TYR A 151 -2.80 15.06 1.15
C TYR A 151 -2.50 16.55 1.28
N ALA A 152 -3.45 17.30 1.85
CA ALA A 152 -3.30 18.71 2.16
C ALA A 152 -3.75 19.03 3.59
N ARG A 153 -3.17 20.07 4.20
CA ARG A 153 -3.61 20.58 5.51
C ARG A 153 -4.89 21.40 5.45
N SER A 154 -5.20 21.98 4.30
CA SER A 154 -6.38 22.82 4.08
C SER A 154 -6.81 22.79 2.61
N LEU A 155 -8.05 23.20 2.35
CA LEU A 155 -8.61 23.35 1.00
C LEU A 155 -8.98 24.83 0.76
N PRO A 156 -8.91 25.34 -0.47
CA PRO A 156 -8.44 24.65 -1.69
C PRO A 156 -6.93 24.39 -1.67
N VAL A 157 -6.51 23.39 -2.45
CA VAL A 157 -5.10 23.02 -2.61
C VAL A 157 -4.45 23.96 -3.61
N SER A 158 -3.19 24.36 -3.40
CA SER A 158 -2.48 25.20 -4.36
C SER A 158 -2.15 24.42 -5.64
N GLU A 159 -2.17 25.10 -6.78
CA GLU A 159 -1.75 24.54 -8.07
C GLU A 159 -0.32 23.99 -8.03
N SER A 160 0.58 24.65 -7.27
CA SER A 160 1.95 24.15 -7.09
C SER A 160 2.02 22.77 -6.43
N PHE A 161 1.12 22.45 -5.50
CA PHE A 161 1.08 21.12 -4.87
C PHE A 161 0.47 20.08 -5.81
N LEU A 162 -0.49 20.48 -6.65
CA LEU A 162 -1.06 19.63 -7.70
C LEU A 162 0.00 19.27 -8.76
N SER A 163 0.77 20.24 -9.24
CA SER A 163 1.84 20.00 -10.21
C SER A 163 2.92 19.07 -9.66
N VAL A 164 3.29 19.21 -8.38
CA VAL A 164 4.22 18.27 -7.71
C VAL A 164 3.64 16.86 -7.70
N PHE A 165 2.35 16.73 -7.34
CA PHE A 165 1.68 15.43 -7.34
C PHE A 165 1.67 14.80 -8.74
N GLU A 166 1.27 15.53 -9.79
CA GLU A 166 1.25 15.04 -11.17
C GLU A 166 2.65 14.59 -11.64
N GLN A 167 3.70 15.35 -11.32
CA GLN A 167 5.07 14.95 -11.62
C GLN A 167 5.45 13.63 -10.92
N ARG A 168 4.99 13.42 -9.68
CA ARG A 168 5.21 12.17 -8.93
C ARG A 168 4.38 11.00 -9.44
N VAL A 169 3.19 11.25 -9.98
CA VAL A 169 2.36 10.24 -10.66
C VAL A 169 3.08 9.75 -11.91
N GLN A 170 3.58 10.66 -12.75
CA GLN A 170 4.36 10.30 -13.94
C GLN A 170 5.63 9.51 -13.58
N GLY A 171 6.37 9.95 -12.56
CA GLY A 171 7.54 9.24 -12.06
C GLY A 171 7.25 7.84 -11.47
N ALA A 172 6.00 7.58 -11.09
CA ALA A 172 5.52 6.28 -10.64
C ALA A 172 5.02 5.39 -11.79
N ASN A 173 5.22 5.79 -13.06
CA ASN A 173 4.69 5.14 -14.26
C ASN A 173 3.15 5.03 -14.25
N LEU A 174 2.49 6.03 -13.67
CA LEU A 174 1.05 6.22 -13.74
C LEU A 174 0.75 7.43 -14.63
N THR A 175 -0.40 7.43 -15.26
CA THR A 175 -0.88 8.48 -16.16
C THR A 175 -2.07 9.23 -15.56
N GLU A 176 -2.47 10.33 -16.19
CA GLU A 176 -3.53 11.22 -15.68
C GLU A 176 -4.88 10.52 -15.52
N ASP A 177 -5.20 9.58 -16.41
CA ASP A 177 -6.37 8.69 -16.33
C ASP A 177 -6.39 7.81 -15.06
N HIS A 178 -5.24 7.61 -14.41
CA HIS A 178 -5.17 6.90 -13.14
C HIS A 178 -5.49 7.81 -11.94
N ILE A 179 -5.58 9.13 -12.12
CA ILE A 179 -5.80 10.10 -11.05
C ILE A 179 -7.28 10.24 -10.76
N LEU A 180 -7.62 10.10 -9.48
CA LEU A 180 -8.97 10.31 -8.97
C LEU A 180 -8.93 11.35 -7.86
N PHE A 181 -9.62 12.47 -8.11
CA PHE A 181 -9.80 13.53 -7.13
C PHE A 181 -10.95 13.21 -6.17
N PHE A 182 -10.72 13.49 -4.90
CA PHE A 182 -11.69 13.24 -3.83
C PHE A 182 -12.56 14.50 -3.60
N PRO A 183 -13.78 14.34 -3.06
CA PRO A 183 -14.65 15.48 -2.78
C PRO A 183 -13.98 16.49 -1.84
N LYS A 184 -14.21 17.77 -2.12
CA LYS A 184 -13.68 18.92 -1.34
C LYS A 184 -14.62 19.37 -0.22
N TYR A 185 -15.71 18.65 0.01
CA TYR A 185 -16.76 18.96 0.98
C TYR A 185 -17.38 17.68 1.53
N GLY A 186 -18.06 17.78 2.68
CA GLY A 186 -18.76 16.64 3.28
C GLY A 186 -17.87 15.72 4.13
N PHE A 187 -16.72 16.21 4.62
CA PHE A 187 -15.83 15.50 5.53
C PHE A 187 -16.52 15.05 6.83
N CYS A 188 -15.92 14.05 7.46
CA CYS A 188 -16.27 13.58 8.80
C CYS A 188 -15.15 13.97 9.77
N GLU A 189 -15.54 14.47 10.94
CA GLU A 189 -14.59 14.81 12.03
C GLU A 189 -14.63 13.78 13.16
N ALA A 190 -15.73 13.05 13.29
CA ALA A 190 -15.93 12.02 14.30
C ALA A 190 -16.81 10.88 13.76
N ALA A 191 -16.72 9.72 14.39
CA ALA A 191 -17.61 8.58 14.21
C ALA A 191 -18.07 8.10 15.60
N ASP A 192 -19.30 7.61 15.70
CA ASP A 192 -19.76 6.99 16.94
C ASP A 192 -19.12 5.60 17.14
N GLN A 193 -19.29 5.04 18.34
CA GLN A 193 -18.67 3.79 18.75
C GLN A 193 -19.04 2.57 17.90
N PHE A 194 -20.17 2.59 17.19
CA PHE A 194 -20.63 1.48 16.34
C PHE A 194 -20.03 1.54 14.94
N HIS A 195 -19.50 2.70 14.54
CA HIS A 195 -18.91 2.95 13.23
C HIS A 195 -17.39 3.11 13.30
N VAL A 196 -16.75 2.41 14.25
CA VAL A 196 -15.29 2.33 14.37
C VAL A 196 -14.80 0.95 13.94
N LEU A 197 -14.00 0.91 12.87
CA LEU A 197 -13.22 -0.25 12.50
C LEU A 197 -11.79 -0.09 13.04
N ASP A 198 -11.50 -0.71 14.17
CA ASP A 198 -10.15 -0.73 14.73
C ASP A 198 -9.35 -1.87 14.08
N GLU A 199 -8.46 -1.58 13.12
CA GLU A 199 -7.55 -2.55 12.49
C GLU A 199 -6.19 -2.66 13.20
N ALA A 200 -5.91 -1.78 14.17
CA ALA A 200 -4.65 -1.74 14.90
C ALA A 200 -4.59 -2.81 16.01
N LYS A 201 -5.72 -3.14 16.62
CA LYS A 201 -5.81 -4.24 17.59
C LYS A 201 -5.68 -5.58 16.87
N ARG A 202 -4.86 -6.49 17.36
CA ARG A 202 -4.90 -7.91 16.95
C ARG A 202 -5.81 -8.67 17.87
#